data_AF-A0A3C2AJK5-F1
#
_entry.id   AF-A0A3C2AJK5-F1
#
_cell.length_a   1.000
_cell.length_b   1.000
_cell.length_c   1.000
_cell.angle_alpha   90.00
_cell.angle_beta   90.00
_cell.angle_gamma   90.00
#
_symmetry.space_group_name_H-M   'P 1'
#
loop_
_entity.id
_entity.type
_entity.pdbx_description
1 polymer ?
#
loop_
_entity_poly.entity_id
_entity_poly.type
_entity_poly.pdbx_seq_one_letter_code
_entity_poly.pdbx_strand_id
1 'polypeptide(L)'
;MLRKLLVTILIPLSAFAQSDDKSAAILKAVSETNSAYKDIQVTFSYTLENKEAGVNDTRDGELTLAGEKFHLQLMGQDIYSDGA
;
A
#
# COMPACT_ATOMS: atom_id res chain seq x y z
N MET A 1 30.53 36.89 34.72
CA MET A 1 30.65 35.71 33.84
C MET A 1 29.25 35.25 33.40
N LEU A 2 28.56 36.10 32.66
CA LEU A 2 27.12 36.03 32.38
C LEU A 2 26.88 35.87 30.86
N ARG A 3 27.62 34.96 30.22
CA ARG A 3 27.68 34.86 28.74
C ARG A 3 27.54 33.44 28.18
N LYS A 4 27.25 32.45 29.01
CA LYS A 4 27.00 31.07 28.57
C LYS A 4 25.63 30.56 29.02
N LEU A 5 24.68 31.48 29.16
CA LEU A 5 23.29 31.15 29.40
C LEU A 5 22.59 31.08 28.04
N LEU A 6 21.93 29.96 27.77
CA LEU A 6 20.79 29.87 26.85
C LEU A 6 21.04 29.57 25.34
N VAL A 7 21.84 28.55 24.99
CA VAL A 7 21.79 27.96 23.63
C VAL A 7 21.90 26.43 23.69
N THR A 8 20.94 25.74 24.35
CA THR A 8 20.86 24.26 24.25
C THR A 8 19.44 23.69 24.41
N ILE A 9 18.40 24.47 24.09
CA ILE A 9 17.04 23.92 23.93
C ILE A 9 16.58 24.17 22.50
N LEU A 10 17.05 23.29 21.62
CA LEU A 10 16.36 22.99 20.37
C LEU A 10 16.32 21.45 20.24
N ILE A 11 15.73 20.81 21.24
CA ILE A 11 15.36 19.40 21.19
C ILE A 11 14.08 19.32 20.33
N PRO A 12 14.01 18.42 19.34
CA PRO A 12 13.08 18.49 18.23
C PRO A 12 11.62 18.35 18.68
N LEU A 13 10.85 19.44 18.54
CA LEU A 13 9.38 19.42 18.59
C LEU A 13 8.75 18.74 17.36
N SER A 14 9.56 18.19 16.46
CA SER A 14 9.13 17.41 15.29
C SER A 14 8.81 15.94 15.59
N ALA A 15 8.78 15.51 16.86
CA ALA A 15 8.50 14.12 17.23
C ALA A 15 7.01 13.72 17.17
N PHE A 16 6.09 14.67 16.97
CA PHE A 16 4.71 14.33 16.65
C PHE A 16 4.61 14.12 15.14
N ALA A 17 4.92 12.90 14.71
CA ALA A 17 4.55 12.42 13.39
C ALA A 17 3.05 12.73 13.17
N GLN A 18 2.73 13.42 12.08
CA GLN A 18 1.35 13.74 11.71
C GLN A 18 0.67 12.41 11.35
N SER A 19 0.11 11.72 12.35
CA SER A 19 -0.76 10.58 12.13
C SER A 19 -2.03 11.12 11.50
N ASP A 20 -2.12 10.98 10.18
CA ASP A 20 -3.34 11.27 9.45
C ASP A 20 -4.40 10.23 9.85
N ASP A 21 -5.36 10.67 10.68
CA ASP A 21 -6.47 9.84 11.16
C ASP A 21 -7.23 9.16 10.01
N LYS A 22 -7.28 9.80 8.83
CA LYS A 22 -7.92 9.24 7.64
C LYS A 22 -7.13 8.04 7.09
N SER A 23 -5.81 8.15 7.05
CA SER A 23 -4.92 7.07 6.61
C SER A 23 -5.02 5.86 7.55
N ALA A 24 -5.06 6.10 8.86
CA ALA A 24 -5.26 5.03 9.86
C ALA A 24 -6.62 4.34 9.72
N ALA A 25 -7.68 5.10 9.48
CA ALA A 25 -9.02 4.55 9.27
C ALA A 25 -9.11 3.68 7.99
N ILE A 26 -8.51 4.14 6.88
CA ILE A 26 -8.46 3.36 5.63
C ILE A 26 -7.70 2.05 5.83
N LEU A 27 -6.53 2.10 6.48
CA LEU A 27 -5.74 0.90 6.75
C LEU A 27 -6.51 -0.11 7.61
N LYS A 28 -7.20 0.37 8.64
CA LYS A 28 -8.04 -0.47 9.51
C LYS A 28 -9.15 -1.16 8.71
N ALA A 29 -9.86 -0.42 7.86
CA ALA A 29 -10.94 -0.97 7.04
C ALA A 29 -10.45 -2.04 6.05
N VAL A 30 -9.28 -1.81 5.42
CA VAL A 30 -8.65 -2.80 4.51
C VAL A 30 -8.25 -4.06 5.29
N SER A 31 -7.61 -3.90 6.45
CA SER A 31 -7.18 -5.02 7.29
C SER A 31 -8.36 -5.85 7.81
N GLU A 32 -9.44 -5.19 8.24
CA GLU A 32 -10.68 -5.86 8.67
C GLU A 32 -11.33 -6.64 7.54
N THR A 33 -11.39 -6.04 6.34
CA THR A 33 -11.92 -6.72 5.16
C THR A 33 -11.08 -7.95 4.83
N ASN A 34 -9.75 -7.82 4.78
CA ASN A 34 -8.87 -8.93 4.45
C ASN A 34 -8.91 -10.06 5.48
N SER A 35 -9.09 -9.73 6.76
CA SER A 35 -9.15 -10.72 7.85
C SER A 35 -10.50 -11.43 7.98
N ALA A 36 -11.58 -10.84 7.45
CA ALA A 36 -12.93 -11.40 7.54
C ALA A 36 -13.17 -12.57 6.56
N TYR A 37 -12.39 -12.64 5.47
CA TYR A 37 -12.50 -13.69 4.47
C TYR A 37 -11.34 -14.65 4.59
N LYS A 38 -11.64 -15.95 4.48
CA LYS A 38 -10.61 -17.00 4.45
C LYS A 38 -9.78 -16.91 3.16
N ASP A 39 -10.48 -16.75 2.05
CA ASP A 39 -9.93 -16.66 0.70
C ASP A 39 -10.69 -15.52 -0.02
N ILE A 40 -9.98 -14.69 -0.81
CA ILE A 40 -10.58 -13.59 -1.59
C ILE A 40 -10.24 -13.83 -3.06
N GLN A 41 -11.27 -13.77 -3.91
CA GLN A 41 -11.11 -13.85 -5.36
C GLN A 41 -11.61 -12.56 -6.00
N VAL A 42 -10.78 -11.96 -6.86
CA VAL A 42 -11.07 -10.68 -7.53
C VAL A 42 -10.78 -10.82 -9.01
N THR A 43 -11.79 -10.58 -9.84
CA THR A 43 -11.62 -10.33 -11.27
C THR A 43 -11.56 -8.83 -11.51
N PHE A 44 -10.57 -8.36 -12.25
CA PHE A 44 -10.35 -6.93 -12.49
C PHE A 44 -9.94 -6.68 -13.95
N SER A 45 -10.05 -5.43 -14.38
CA SER A 45 -9.50 -4.96 -15.65
C SER A 45 -8.41 -3.94 -15.38
N TYR A 46 -7.24 -4.16 -15.97
CA TYR A 46 -6.04 -3.34 -15.84
C TYR A 46 -5.78 -2.58 -17.13
N THR A 47 -5.64 -1.26 -17.05
CA THR A 47 -5.30 -0.41 -18.19
C THR A 47 -3.92 0.21 -18.00
N LEU A 48 -3.01 -0.04 -18.95
CA LEU A 48 -1.73 0.65 -19.08
C LEU A 48 -1.88 1.79 -20.10
N GLU A 49 -1.85 3.03 -19.61
CA GLU A 49 -1.82 4.23 -20.45
C GLU A 49 -0.44 4.91 -20.37
N ASN A 50 0.24 5.02 -21.51
CA ASN A 50 1.43 5.84 -21.68
C ASN A 50 1.24 6.76 -22.89
N LYS A 51 1.00 8.03 -22.62
CA LYS A 51 0.71 9.06 -23.65
C LYS A 51 1.90 9.36 -24.55
N GLU A 52 3.12 9.31 -24.01
CA GLU A 52 4.35 9.61 -24.75
C GLU A 52 4.69 8.49 -25.74
N ALA A 53 4.51 7.23 -25.31
CA ALA A 53 4.71 6.06 -26.14
C ALA A 53 3.48 5.66 -26.99
N GLY A 54 2.36 6.38 -26.84
CA GLY A 54 1.10 6.07 -27.53
C GLY A 54 0.47 4.72 -27.13
N VAL A 55 0.77 4.24 -25.92
CA VAL A 55 0.25 2.96 -25.41
C VAL A 55 -1.06 3.21 -24.66
N ASN A 56 -2.09 2.45 -25.00
CA ASN A 56 -3.33 2.32 -24.24
C ASN A 56 -3.80 0.87 -24.37
N ASP A 57 -3.44 0.05 -23.40
CA ASP A 57 -3.67 -1.39 -23.42
C ASP A 57 -4.45 -1.81 -22.19
N THR A 58 -5.58 -2.49 -22.40
CA THR A 58 -6.46 -2.97 -21.33
C THR A 58 -6.48 -4.49 -21.34
N ARG A 59 -6.27 -5.08 -20.17
CA ARG A 59 -6.21 -6.54 -19.98
C ARG A 59 -6.99 -6.92 -18.74
N ASP A 60 -7.74 -8.00 -18.84
CA ASP A 60 -8.39 -8.59 -17.69
C ASP A 60 -7.40 -9.43 -16.89
N GLY A 61 -7.64 -9.51 -15.59
CA GLY A 61 -6.84 -10.28 -14.66
C GLY A 61 -7.67 -10.83 -13.52
N GLU A 62 -7.07 -11.80 -12.84
CA GLU A 62 -7.67 -12.49 -11.70
C GLU A 62 -6.66 -12.58 -10.57
N LEU A 63 -7.09 -12.28 -9.35
CA LEU A 63 -6.28 -12.38 -8.14
C LEU A 63 -7.02 -13.26 -7.13
N THR A 64 -6.34 -14.29 -6.64
CA THR A 64 -6.77 -15.08 -5.49
C THR A 64 -5.81 -14.86 -4.34
N LEU A 65 -6.33 -14.49 -3.18
CA LEU A 65 -5.60 -14.29 -1.92
C LEU A 65 -6.05 -15.36 -0.92
N ALA A 66 -5.08 -15.96 -0.21
CA ALA A 66 -5.34 -16.91 0.87
C ALA A 66 -4.33 -16.66 2.00
N GLY A 67 -4.76 -15.90 3.02
CA GLY A 67 -3.84 -15.38 4.04
C GLY A 67 -2.77 -14.48 3.41
N GLU A 68 -1.50 -14.87 3.54
CA GLU A 68 -0.34 -14.16 2.96
C GLU A 68 0.02 -14.64 1.55
N LYS A 69 -0.62 -15.72 1.07
CA LYS A 69 -0.38 -16.29 -0.25
C LYS A 69 -1.21 -15.60 -1.31
N PHE A 70 -0.69 -15.55 -2.52
CA PHE A 70 -1.48 -15.11 -3.66
C PHE A 70 -1.18 -15.86 -4.95
N HIS A 71 -2.17 -15.90 -5.84
CA HIS A 71 -2.05 -16.27 -7.24
C HIS A 71 -2.68 -15.17 -8.09
N LEU A 72 -1.88 -14.58 -8.97
CA LEU A 72 -2.26 -13.52 -9.89
C LEU A 72 -2.14 -14.03 -11.32
N GLN A 73 -3.24 -13.94 -12.07
CA GLN A 73 -3.28 -14.19 -13.50
C GLN A 73 -3.40 -12.85 -14.22
N LEU A 74 -2.35 -12.46 -14.95
CA LEU A 74 -2.32 -11.19 -15.66
C LEU A 74 -1.37 -11.27 -16.85
N MET A 75 -1.75 -10.69 -17.98
CA MET A 75 -0.90 -10.65 -19.19
C MET A 75 -0.45 -12.03 -19.69
N GLY A 76 -1.27 -13.07 -19.51
CA GLY A 76 -0.92 -14.45 -19.87
C GLY A 76 0.16 -15.08 -18.97
N GLN A 77 0.41 -14.48 -17.81
CA GLN A 77 1.35 -14.99 -16.81
C GLN A 77 0.60 -15.36 -15.53
N ASP A 78 1.01 -16.47 -14.93
CA ASP A 78 0.64 -16.85 -13.57
C ASP A 78 1.78 -16.46 -12.61
N ILE A 79 1.48 -15.61 -11.65
CA ILE A 79 2.41 -15.10 -10.64
C ILE A 79 1.95 -15.63 -9.29
N TYR A 80 2.85 -16.27 -8.54
CA TYR A 80 2.56 -16.89 -7.26
C TYR A 80 3.43 -16.30 -6.16
N SER A 81 2.89 -16.23 -4.94
CA SER A 81 3.65 -16.00 -3.71
C SER A 81 3.18 -16.97 -2.63
N ASP A 82 4.14 -17.49 -1.88
CA ASP A 82 3.92 -18.36 -0.71
C ASP A 82 3.79 -17.59 0.61
N GLY A 83 3.94 -16.27 0.59
CA GLY A 83 3.73 -15.38 1.73
C GLY A 83 4.91 -15.25 2.69
N ALA A 84 6.09 -15.76 2.33
CA ALA A 84 7.29 -15.74 3.18
C ALA A 84 8.04 -14.40 3.21
#